data_AF-A0A7D9D2D8-F1
#
_entry.id   AF-A0A7D9D2D8-F1
#
_cell.length_a   1.000
_cell.length_b   1.000
_cell.length_c   1.000
_cell.angle_alpha   90.00
_cell.angle_beta   90.00
_cell.angle_gamma   90.00
#
_symmetry.space_group_name_H-M   'P 1'
#
loop_
_entity.id
_entity.type
_entity.pdbx_description
1 polymer ?
#
loop_
_entity_poly.entity_id
_entity_poly.type
_entity_poly.pdbx_seq_one_letter_code
_entity_poly.pdbx_strand_id
1 'polypeptide(L)'
;MASSYSSSTVVQLKELLKSRGLPMNGVKADLIARLEESDKIDAELDEQEEKEHTDDEKKPETVESAPSTAPVVTAPPQNAATTPIEQAEQKPKESVATPTKPASQEAKPKPVEKKIVSLDQLKDEALNMLKKKIARAERFGSEADVKPLKTMLNRIQKFGVSPDSAIAHELGYKSEAQRKKEEAERKTREYLQKKNGEQNHGHRRHRRRFRPYARERTRS
;
A
#
# COMPACT_ATOMS: atom_id res chain seq x y z
N MET A 1 24.85 26.00 11.55
CA MET A 1 25.30 25.22 10.37
C MET A 1 24.15 24.33 9.90
N ALA A 2 24.16 23.85 8.66
CA ALA A 2 23.28 22.77 8.24
C ALA A 2 23.94 21.43 8.57
N SER A 3 23.20 20.52 9.20
CA SER A 3 23.61 19.13 9.44
C SER A 3 24.04 18.43 8.15
N SER A 4 25.27 17.93 8.10
CA SER A 4 25.88 17.29 6.91
C SER A 4 25.02 16.15 6.33
N TYR A 5 24.27 15.45 7.19
CA TYR A 5 23.43 14.31 6.84
C TYR A 5 21.97 14.66 6.49
N SER A 6 21.57 15.93 6.57
CA SER A 6 20.18 16.35 6.33
C SER A 6 19.74 16.16 4.87
N SER A 7 20.68 16.25 3.92
CA SER A 7 20.45 16.00 2.49
C SER A 7 20.31 14.52 2.13
N SER A 8 20.86 13.61 2.95
CA SER A 8 20.86 12.16 2.67
C SER A 8 19.47 11.51 2.79
N THR A 9 19.23 10.44 2.06
CA THR A 9 18.01 9.64 2.18
C THR A 9 18.05 8.71 3.40
N VAL A 10 16.89 8.26 3.89
CA VAL A 10 16.81 7.31 5.02
C VAL A 10 17.52 5.99 4.71
N VAL A 11 17.57 5.56 3.45
CA VAL A 11 18.31 4.35 3.04
C VAL A 11 19.81 4.56 3.24
N GLN A 12 20.36 5.64 2.68
CA GLN A 12 21.78 6.00 2.83
C GLN A 12 22.17 6.20 4.31
N LEU A 13 21.32 6.85 5.11
CA LEU A 13 21.57 7.01 6.55
C LEU A 13 21.64 5.67 7.28
N LYS A 14 20.79 4.70 6.92
CA LYS A 14 20.84 3.35 7.49
C LYS A 14 22.04 2.54 7.01
N GLU A 15 22.49 2.76 5.78
CA GLU A 15 23.72 2.15 5.25
C GLU A 15 24.96 2.68 6.00
N LEU A 16 25.06 4.00 6.21
CA LEU A 16 26.13 4.61 7.02
C LEU A 16 26.13 4.09 8.47
N LEU A 17 24.97 4.08 9.12
CA LEU A 17 24.83 3.52 10.47
C LEU A 17 25.21 2.03 10.51
N LYS A 18 24.83 1.23 9.50
CA LYS A 18 25.21 -0.18 9.39
C LYS A 18 26.72 -0.37 9.29
N SER A 19 27.39 0.44 8.46
CA SER A 19 28.85 0.40 8.29
C SER A 19 29.60 0.76 9.57
N ARG A 20 29.03 1.64 10.40
CA ARG A 20 29.54 2.02 11.74
C ARG A 20 29.07 1.10 12.88
N GLY A 21 28.31 0.04 12.60
CA GLY A 21 27.75 -0.84 13.64
C GLY A 21 26.65 -0.21 14.52
N LEU A 22 26.16 0.97 14.17
CA LEU A 22 25.20 1.76 14.94
C LEU A 22 23.72 1.32 14.70
N PRO A 23 22.82 1.52 15.69
CA PRO A 23 21.44 1.09 15.59
C PRO A 23 20.62 1.89 14.55
N MET A 24 20.16 1.19 13.51
CA MET A 24 19.40 1.73 12.36
C MET A 24 17.88 1.91 12.57
N ASN A 25 17.44 1.99 13.84
CA ASN A 25 16.04 2.12 14.24
C ASN A 25 15.70 3.57 14.62
N GLY A 26 14.59 4.10 14.11
CA GLY A 26 14.14 5.47 14.40
C GLY A 26 13.63 6.23 13.18
N VAL A 27 13.25 7.48 13.40
CA VAL A 27 12.86 8.47 12.40
C VAL A 27 14.13 9.09 11.77
N LYS A 28 14.02 9.73 10.60
CA LYS A 28 15.16 10.35 9.90
C LYS A 28 16.00 11.27 10.82
N ALA A 29 15.35 12.03 11.71
CA ALA A 29 16.04 12.90 12.66
C ALA A 29 16.94 12.10 13.61
N ASP A 30 16.43 11.04 14.23
CA ASP A 30 17.18 10.16 15.14
C ASP A 30 18.38 9.48 14.46
N LEU A 31 18.23 9.11 13.18
CA LEU A 31 19.32 8.52 12.39
C LEU A 31 20.43 9.54 12.08
N ILE A 32 20.06 10.81 11.84
CA ILE A 32 21.02 11.91 11.68
C ILE A 32 21.71 12.21 13.02
N ALA A 33 20.95 12.33 14.10
CA ALA A 33 21.48 12.63 15.42
C ALA A 33 22.55 11.61 15.85
N ARG A 34 22.30 10.30 15.66
CA ARG A 34 23.31 9.27 15.98
C ARG A 34 24.56 9.31 15.11
N LEU A 35 24.44 9.68 13.83
CA LEU A 35 25.62 9.86 12.98
C LEU A 35 26.44 11.06 13.46
N GLU A 36 25.78 12.19 13.74
CA GLU A 36 26.46 13.38 14.29
C GLU A 36 27.03 13.16 15.69
N GLU A 37 26.36 12.38 16.55
CA GLU A 37 26.89 11.97 17.86
C GLU A 37 28.13 11.09 17.69
N SER A 38 28.10 10.11 16.77
CA SER A 38 29.30 9.31 16.47
C SER A 38 30.45 10.15 15.93
N ASP A 39 30.21 11.07 14.98
CA ASP A 39 31.29 11.94 14.46
C ASP A 39 31.89 12.86 15.53
N LYS A 40 31.08 13.34 16.49
CA LYS A 40 31.57 14.17 17.60
C LYS A 40 32.43 13.35 18.54
N ILE A 41 32.01 12.12 18.86
CA ILE A 41 32.78 11.20 19.71
C ILE A 41 34.08 10.80 18.99
N ASP A 42 34.03 10.44 17.71
CA ASP A 42 35.20 10.09 16.91
C ASP A 42 36.20 11.28 16.85
N ALA A 43 35.71 12.52 16.68
CA ALA A 43 36.55 13.72 16.69
C ALA A 43 37.12 14.09 18.08
N GLU A 44 36.34 13.90 19.16
CA GLU A 44 36.82 14.10 20.54
C GLU A 44 37.86 13.06 20.97
N LEU A 45 37.82 11.85 20.37
CA LEU A 45 38.83 10.81 20.58
C LEU A 45 40.13 11.10 19.82
N ASP A 46 40.05 11.51 18.55
CA ASP A 46 41.22 11.94 17.75
C ASP A 46 41.98 13.11 18.42
N GLU A 47 41.28 14.04 19.11
CA GLU A 47 41.93 15.13 19.86
C GLU A 47 42.57 14.70 21.20
N GLN A 48 42.28 13.49 21.70
CA GLN A 48 42.84 12.96 22.95
C GLN A 48 44.04 12.03 22.75
N GLU A 49 44.18 11.38 21.59
CA GLU A 49 45.32 10.50 21.30
C GLU A 49 46.66 11.24 21.13
N GLU A 50 46.66 12.56 20.90
CA GLU A 50 47.90 13.35 20.73
C GLU A 50 48.62 13.70 22.07
N LYS A 51 48.17 13.16 23.23
CA LYS A 51 48.77 13.47 24.54
C LYS A 51 49.25 12.30 25.40
N GLU A 52 48.85 11.06 25.16
CA GLU A 52 49.27 9.92 26.00
C GLU A 52 49.83 8.75 25.19
N HIS A 53 51.12 8.84 24.82
CA HIS A 53 51.87 7.73 24.21
C HIS A 53 53.23 7.47 24.90
N THR A 54 53.16 7.20 26.19
CA THR A 54 54.03 6.29 26.96
C THR A 54 53.08 5.59 27.94
N ASP A 55 52.79 4.30 27.88
CA ASP A 55 53.73 3.20 28.07
C ASP A 55 53.08 1.85 27.64
N ASP A 56 53.87 1.04 26.94
CA ASP A 56 54.03 -0.42 27.05
C ASP A 56 52.86 -1.45 27.05
N GLU A 57 52.85 -2.24 25.96
CA GLU A 57 52.77 -3.71 25.91
C GLU A 57 51.70 -4.51 26.74
N LYS A 58 50.60 -4.94 26.08
CA LYS A 58 50.38 -6.39 25.79
C LYS A 58 49.23 -6.77 24.84
N LYS A 59 49.59 -7.49 23.78
CA LYS A 59 48.82 -8.58 23.11
C LYS A 59 48.81 -9.85 24.03
N PRO A 60 48.07 -10.96 23.77
CA PRO A 60 47.25 -11.27 22.60
C PRO A 60 45.88 -11.99 22.80
N GLU A 61 45.04 -11.86 21.76
CA GLU A 61 44.21 -12.89 21.06
C GLU A 61 43.30 -13.88 21.85
N THR A 62 42.08 -14.13 21.33
CA THR A 62 41.69 -15.32 20.51
C THR A 62 40.20 -15.72 20.72
N VAL A 63 39.45 -16.03 19.63
CA VAL A 63 38.18 -16.85 19.53
C VAL A 63 36.92 -16.47 20.36
N GLU A 64 35.66 -16.79 20.02
CA GLU A 64 34.92 -17.24 18.80
C GLU A 64 33.39 -17.34 19.11
N SER A 65 32.54 -17.38 18.07
CA SER A 65 31.13 -17.85 18.06
C SER A 65 30.00 -17.09 18.81
N ALA A 66 29.02 -16.65 18.02
CA ALA A 66 27.58 -16.61 18.35
C ALA A 66 26.94 -18.01 18.06
N PRO A 67 25.60 -18.27 18.07
CA PRO A 67 24.42 -17.42 18.37
C PRO A 67 23.29 -18.12 19.22
N SER A 68 22.06 -17.57 19.19
CA SER A 68 20.75 -18.25 19.49
C SER A 68 20.41 -18.60 20.96
N THR A 69 19.15 -18.64 21.45
CA THR A 69 17.78 -18.44 20.89
C THR A 69 16.77 -17.96 21.96
N ALA A 70 15.99 -16.90 21.68
CA ALA A 70 14.49 -16.75 21.77
C ALA A 70 13.69 -17.13 23.07
N PRO A 71 12.34 -16.92 23.19
CA PRO A 71 11.35 -16.25 22.31
C PRO A 71 10.27 -15.34 23.04
N VAL A 72 9.22 -14.92 22.29
CA VAL A 72 7.86 -14.42 22.68
C VAL A 72 7.74 -13.03 23.40
N VAL A 73 6.70 -12.15 23.27
CA VAL A 73 5.31 -12.24 22.74
C VAL A 73 4.77 -10.91 22.13
N THR A 74 3.99 -11.01 21.03
CA THR A 74 2.81 -10.18 20.57
C THR A 74 2.82 -8.65 20.37
N ALA A 75 1.94 -8.23 19.44
CA ALA A 75 1.61 -6.86 19.01
C ALA A 75 0.04 -6.70 18.91
N PRO A 76 -0.58 -5.74 18.18
CA PRO A 76 -0.52 -4.26 18.20
C PRO A 76 -1.93 -3.61 18.50
N PRO A 77 -2.54 -2.66 17.73
CA PRO A 77 -2.64 -1.23 18.11
C PRO A 77 -4.05 -0.54 17.98
N GLN A 78 -4.18 0.71 18.44
CA GLN A 78 -5.24 1.69 18.09
C GLN A 78 -4.63 3.12 18.17
N ASN A 79 -4.73 4.11 17.25
CA ASN A 79 -5.44 4.39 15.99
C ASN A 79 -6.78 5.18 16.05
N ALA A 80 -6.70 6.52 16.03
CA ALA A 80 -7.66 7.51 15.49
C ALA A 80 -6.87 8.85 15.32
N ALA A 81 -6.85 9.62 14.21
CA ALA A 81 -7.93 10.19 13.38
C ALA A 81 -8.69 11.33 14.14
N THR A 82 -8.98 12.52 13.62
CA THR A 82 -9.18 13.01 12.22
C THR A 82 -8.87 14.52 12.02
N THR A 83 -8.75 14.96 10.76
CA THR A 83 -9.05 16.33 10.22
C THR A 83 -10.59 16.59 10.24
N PRO A 84 -11.26 17.56 9.53
CA PRO A 84 -10.87 18.67 8.62
C PRO A 84 -11.53 20.05 9.00
N ILE A 85 -11.52 21.16 8.24
CA ILE A 85 -12.45 21.49 7.11
C ILE A 85 -12.16 22.89 6.47
N GLU A 86 -12.28 22.91 5.14
CA GLU A 86 -12.73 23.92 4.16
C GLU A 86 -12.25 25.39 4.07
N GLN A 87 -12.37 25.83 2.82
CA GLN A 87 -12.03 27.09 2.18
C GLN A 87 -13.26 27.48 1.35
N ALA A 88 -13.73 28.73 1.41
CA ALA A 88 -14.83 29.21 0.58
C ALA A 88 -14.60 30.66 0.12
N GLU A 89 -14.63 30.83 -1.22
CA GLU A 89 -15.38 31.87 -1.93
C GLU A 89 -14.91 33.35 -1.85
N GLN A 90 -15.10 34.23 -2.85
CA GLN A 90 -15.85 34.19 -4.12
C GLN A 90 -15.32 35.34 -5.04
N LYS A 91 -15.50 35.26 -6.38
CA LYS A 91 -15.99 36.40 -7.20
C LYS A 91 -16.32 35.99 -8.66
N PRO A 92 -17.49 36.37 -9.19
CA PRO A 92 -17.92 36.04 -10.56
C PRO A 92 -17.73 37.19 -11.56
N LYS A 93 -17.77 36.90 -12.87
CA LYS A 93 -18.29 37.81 -13.91
C LYS A 93 -18.92 37.01 -15.07
N GLU A 94 -20.05 37.53 -15.56
CA GLU A 94 -20.83 37.02 -16.69
C GLU A 94 -20.26 37.49 -18.04
N SER A 95 -20.58 36.80 -19.13
CA SER A 95 -21.21 37.45 -20.30
C SER A 95 -21.89 36.44 -21.24
N VAL A 96 -22.82 36.94 -22.04
CA VAL A 96 -23.85 36.20 -22.79
C VAL A 96 -23.52 36.17 -24.29
N ALA A 97 -23.86 35.08 -25.01
CA ALA A 97 -24.58 35.06 -26.31
C ALA A 97 -24.35 33.81 -27.17
N THR A 98 -25.36 32.93 -27.22
CA THR A 98 -25.79 32.20 -28.44
C THR A 98 -26.66 33.14 -29.31
N PRO A 99 -26.90 32.91 -30.63
CA PRO A 99 -26.91 31.62 -31.36
C PRO A 99 -26.09 31.64 -32.69
N THR A 100 -26.01 30.56 -33.47
CA THR A 100 -26.97 30.24 -34.57
C THR A 100 -26.68 28.84 -35.15
N LYS A 101 -27.73 28.11 -35.56
CA LYS A 101 -27.72 26.81 -36.27
C LYS A 101 -28.72 26.92 -37.46
N PRO A 102 -28.51 26.25 -38.61
CA PRO A 102 -29.16 24.95 -38.85
C PRO A 102 -28.30 23.92 -39.63
N ALA A 103 -28.87 22.71 -39.81
CA ALA A 103 -28.48 21.51 -40.59
C ALA A 103 -27.30 21.60 -41.62
N SER A 104 -26.49 20.58 -41.92
CA SER A 104 -26.67 19.10 -41.88
C SER A 104 -25.27 18.40 -42.02
N GLN A 105 -25.04 17.08 -42.21
CA GLN A 105 -25.88 15.88 -42.30
C GLN A 105 -25.10 14.60 -41.86
N GLU A 106 -25.76 13.70 -41.12
CA GLU A 106 -25.81 12.22 -41.30
C GLU A 106 -24.55 11.38 -41.61
N ALA A 107 -24.02 10.67 -40.60
CA ALA A 107 -23.21 9.46 -40.79
C ALA A 107 -23.31 8.45 -39.62
N LYS A 108 -24.05 7.36 -39.85
CA LYS A 108 -24.05 6.03 -39.17
C LYS A 108 -24.42 5.95 -37.66
N PRO A 109 -25.40 5.10 -37.28
CA PRO A 109 -25.82 4.94 -35.88
C PRO A 109 -24.81 4.15 -35.03
N LYS A 110 -24.62 4.58 -33.79
CA LYS A 110 -23.79 3.92 -32.77
C LYS A 110 -24.47 2.63 -32.26
N PRO A 111 -23.76 1.51 -32.12
CA PRO A 111 -24.32 0.31 -31.50
C PRO A 111 -24.36 0.43 -29.95
N VAL A 112 -25.56 0.78 -29.45
CA VAL A 112 -26.13 0.46 -28.13
C VAL A 112 -25.14 0.19 -26.97
N GLU A 113 -24.92 1.22 -26.15
CA GLU A 113 -24.13 1.17 -24.92
C GLU A 113 -24.82 0.34 -23.83
N LYS A 114 -24.34 -0.89 -23.60
CA LYS A 114 -24.45 -1.50 -22.27
C LYS A 114 -23.47 -0.78 -21.34
N LYS A 115 -23.91 -0.42 -20.13
CA LYS A 115 -23.07 0.21 -19.08
C LYS A 115 -22.04 -0.77 -18.50
N ILE A 116 -21.11 -1.18 -19.34
CA ILE A 116 -19.75 -1.55 -18.96
C ILE A 116 -19.13 -0.27 -18.36
N VAL A 117 -18.25 -0.38 -17.35
CA VAL A 117 -17.44 0.77 -16.91
C VAL A 117 -16.84 1.40 -18.16
N SER A 118 -17.11 2.69 -18.42
CA SER A 118 -16.77 3.22 -19.73
C SER A 118 -15.25 3.16 -19.88
N LEU A 119 -14.78 2.71 -21.05
CA LEU A 119 -13.34 2.59 -21.31
C LEU A 119 -12.65 3.95 -21.13
N ASP A 120 -13.40 5.05 -21.24
CA ASP A 120 -12.95 6.42 -21.01
C ASP A 120 -12.74 6.73 -19.51
N GLN A 121 -13.66 6.32 -18.61
CA GLN A 121 -13.42 6.41 -17.16
C GLN A 121 -12.14 5.67 -16.75
N LEU A 122 -11.95 4.45 -17.29
CA LEU A 122 -10.78 3.62 -17.00
C LEU A 122 -9.48 4.27 -17.53
N LYS A 123 -9.53 4.94 -18.70
CA LYS A 123 -8.40 5.76 -19.21
C LYS A 123 -8.08 6.92 -18.27
N ASP A 124 -9.07 7.69 -17.86
CA ASP A 124 -8.88 8.89 -17.05
C ASP A 124 -8.31 8.56 -15.67
N GLU A 125 -8.83 7.52 -15.01
CA GLU A 125 -8.30 6.99 -13.76
C GLU A 125 -6.86 6.49 -13.90
N ALA A 126 -6.54 5.77 -14.98
CA ALA A 126 -5.19 5.30 -15.25
C ALA A 126 -4.21 6.44 -15.54
N LEU A 127 -4.61 7.46 -16.32
CA LEU A 127 -3.81 8.66 -16.55
C LEU A 127 -3.53 9.41 -15.24
N ASN A 128 -4.55 9.54 -14.38
CA ASN A 128 -4.42 10.18 -13.07
C ASN A 128 -3.51 9.38 -12.12
N MET A 129 -3.61 8.04 -12.12
CA MET A 129 -2.71 7.18 -11.34
C MET A 129 -1.27 7.29 -11.83
N LEU A 130 -1.02 7.22 -13.15
CA LEU A 130 0.32 7.32 -13.71
C LEU A 130 0.96 8.68 -13.47
N LYS A 131 0.22 9.79 -13.60
CA LYS A 131 0.70 11.13 -13.23
C LYS A 131 1.16 11.18 -11.76
N LYS A 132 0.39 10.59 -10.83
CA LYS A 132 0.77 10.48 -9.41
C LYS A 132 2.00 9.60 -9.20
N LYS A 133 2.11 8.47 -9.89
CA LYS A 133 3.30 7.59 -9.82
C LYS A 133 4.56 8.28 -10.36
N ILE A 134 4.47 9.00 -11.48
CA ILE A 134 5.58 9.78 -12.05
C ILE A 134 6.01 10.88 -11.08
N ALA A 135 5.08 11.71 -10.60
CA ALA A 135 5.39 12.79 -9.66
C ALA A 135 5.99 12.25 -8.35
N ARG A 136 5.60 11.06 -7.90
CA ARG A 136 6.24 10.37 -6.78
C ARG A 136 7.67 9.93 -7.15
N ALA A 137 7.86 9.19 -8.23
CA ALA A 137 9.16 8.69 -8.66
C ALA A 137 10.17 9.84 -8.86
N GLU A 138 9.75 10.95 -9.46
CA GLU A 138 10.57 12.17 -9.61
C GLU A 138 10.93 12.80 -8.26
N ARG A 139 10.00 12.89 -7.30
CA ARG A 139 10.26 13.40 -5.95
C ARG A 139 11.17 12.51 -5.09
N PHE A 140 11.24 11.21 -5.39
CA PHE A 140 12.05 10.24 -4.64
C PHE A 140 13.31 9.77 -5.40
N GLY A 141 13.62 10.36 -6.57
CA GLY A 141 14.83 10.04 -7.35
C GLY A 141 14.80 8.68 -8.08
N SER A 142 13.63 8.06 -8.25
CA SER A 142 13.49 6.74 -8.87
C SER A 142 13.45 6.81 -10.41
N GLU A 143 14.54 7.31 -11.03
CA GLU A 143 14.62 7.55 -12.48
C GLU A 143 14.35 6.30 -13.34
N ALA A 144 14.68 5.12 -12.82
CA ALA A 144 14.41 3.84 -13.45
C ALA A 144 12.91 3.60 -13.71
N ASP A 145 12.04 4.11 -12.82
CA ASP A 145 10.57 4.00 -12.94
C ASP A 145 9.98 5.13 -13.78
N VAL A 146 10.58 6.33 -13.76
CA VAL A 146 10.07 7.51 -14.48
C VAL A 146 9.98 7.25 -15.99
N LYS A 147 10.99 6.59 -16.57
CA LYS A 147 11.03 6.27 -18.01
C LYS A 147 9.88 5.34 -18.45
N PRO A 148 9.68 4.13 -17.89
CA PRO A 148 8.56 3.25 -18.27
C PRO A 148 7.20 3.85 -17.92
N LEU A 149 7.05 4.58 -16.81
CA LEU A 149 5.77 5.22 -16.48
C LEU A 149 5.38 6.29 -17.52
N LYS A 150 6.34 7.07 -18.04
CA LYS A 150 6.10 8.04 -19.12
C LYS A 150 5.73 7.36 -20.44
N THR A 151 6.35 6.22 -20.79
CA THR A 151 5.95 5.48 -22.00
C THR A 151 4.56 4.84 -21.88
N MET A 152 4.21 4.31 -20.69
CA MET A 152 2.86 3.81 -20.41
C MET A 152 1.81 4.91 -20.49
N LEU A 153 2.08 6.10 -19.94
CA LEU A 153 1.18 7.26 -20.04
C LEU A 153 0.92 7.63 -21.50
N ASN A 154 1.98 7.72 -22.33
CA ASN A 154 1.86 8.03 -23.75
C ASN A 154 1.11 6.93 -24.53
N ARG A 155 1.34 5.64 -24.21
CA ARG A 155 0.59 4.53 -24.82
C ARG A 155 -0.89 4.59 -24.47
N ILE A 156 -1.22 4.91 -23.21
CA ILE A 156 -2.60 5.00 -22.72
C ILE A 156 -3.32 6.21 -23.30
N GLN A 157 -2.64 7.35 -23.43
CA GLN A 157 -3.22 8.52 -24.09
C GLN A 157 -3.55 8.26 -25.56
N LYS A 158 -2.76 7.42 -26.26
CA LYS A 158 -2.98 7.08 -27.68
C LYS A 158 -3.98 5.94 -27.90
N PHE A 159 -3.91 4.87 -27.10
CA PHE A 159 -4.61 3.61 -27.35
C PHE A 159 -5.58 3.19 -26.23
N GLY A 160 -5.53 3.87 -25.09
CA GLY A 160 -6.26 3.51 -23.88
C GLY A 160 -5.64 2.37 -23.06
N VAL A 161 -6.43 1.85 -22.12
CA VAL A 161 -6.06 0.73 -21.22
C VAL A 161 -6.99 -0.45 -21.49
N SER A 162 -6.44 -1.66 -21.56
CA SER A 162 -7.22 -2.90 -21.58
C SER A 162 -7.64 -3.32 -20.16
N PRO A 163 -8.82 -3.92 -19.96
CA PRO A 163 -9.31 -4.37 -18.65
C PRO A 163 -8.44 -5.47 -18.01
N ASP A 164 -7.58 -6.10 -18.80
CA ASP A 164 -6.67 -7.18 -18.41
C ASP A 164 -5.23 -6.68 -18.21
N SER A 165 -5.00 -5.36 -18.29
CA SER A 165 -3.72 -4.73 -18.01
C SER A 165 -3.42 -4.72 -16.52
N ALA A 166 -2.13 -4.81 -16.15
CA ALA A 166 -1.69 -4.61 -14.76
C ALA A 166 -2.21 -3.30 -14.16
N ILE A 167 -2.27 -2.21 -14.94
CA ILE A 167 -2.81 -0.91 -14.50
C ILE A 167 -4.31 -0.98 -14.22
N ALA A 168 -5.07 -1.76 -14.99
CA ALA A 168 -6.49 -1.98 -14.73
C ALA A 168 -6.69 -2.78 -13.44
N HIS A 169 -5.86 -3.81 -13.22
CA HIS A 169 -5.87 -4.60 -11.98
C HIS A 169 -5.47 -3.77 -10.74
N GLU A 170 -4.51 -2.84 -10.85
CA GLU A 170 -4.16 -1.90 -9.78
C GLU A 170 -5.31 -0.95 -9.42
N LEU A 171 -6.12 -0.55 -10.40
CA LEU A 171 -7.35 0.22 -10.20
C LEU A 171 -8.54 -0.64 -9.72
N GLY A 172 -8.34 -1.94 -9.49
CA GLY A 172 -9.40 -2.87 -9.06
C GLY A 172 -10.29 -3.40 -10.18
N TYR A 173 -10.03 -3.04 -11.44
CA TYR A 173 -10.72 -3.63 -12.58
C TYR A 173 -10.21 -5.06 -12.83
N LYS A 174 -11.11 -6.01 -12.60
CA LYS A 174 -10.88 -7.43 -12.89
C LYS A 174 -11.17 -7.73 -14.35
N SER A 175 -10.41 -8.64 -14.95
CA SER A 175 -10.67 -9.16 -16.31
C SER A 175 -12.01 -9.90 -16.38
N GLU A 176 -12.60 -10.06 -17.57
CA GLU A 176 -13.83 -10.85 -17.70
C GLU A 176 -13.64 -12.29 -17.21
N ALA A 177 -12.47 -12.89 -17.46
CA ALA A 177 -12.14 -14.24 -16.98
C ALA A 177 -12.09 -14.29 -15.45
N GLN A 178 -11.46 -13.31 -14.79
CA GLN A 178 -11.44 -13.20 -13.32
C GLN A 178 -12.84 -12.98 -12.75
N ARG A 179 -13.66 -12.12 -13.36
CA ARG A 179 -15.06 -11.90 -12.94
C ARG A 179 -15.89 -13.18 -13.04
N LYS A 180 -15.82 -13.89 -14.17
CA LYS A 180 -16.53 -15.16 -14.39
C LYS A 180 -16.06 -16.26 -13.42
N LYS A 181 -14.74 -16.33 -13.14
CA LYS A 181 -14.18 -17.27 -12.14
C LYS A 181 -14.69 -16.95 -10.74
N GLU A 182 -14.60 -15.70 -10.30
CA GLU A 182 -15.10 -15.26 -8.99
C GLU A 182 -16.62 -15.47 -8.86
N GLU A 183 -17.39 -15.23 -9.93
CA GLU A 183 -18.83 -15.49 -9.96
C GLU A 183 -19.14 -16.99 -9.84
N ALA A 184 -18.37 -17.87 -10.50
CA ALA A 184 -18.50 -19.32 -10.36
C ALA A 184 -18.10 -19.80 -8.94
N GLU A 185 -17.04 -19.25 -8.36
CA GLU A 185 -16.62 -19.52 -6.97
C GLU A 185 -17.69 -19.04 -5.96
N ARG A 186 -18.30 -17.88 -6.19
CA ARG A 186 -19.44 -17.39 -5.38
C ARG A 186 -20.63 -18.33 -5.48
N LYS A 187 -21.05 -18.72 -6.69
CA LYS A 187 -22.19 -19.64 -6.92
C LYS A 187 -21.96 -21.02 -6.33
N THR A 188 -20.76 -21.59 -6.46
CA THR A 188 -20.42 -22.90 -5.88
C THR A 188 -20.38 -22.83 -4.35
N ARG A 189 -19.81 -21.76 -3.77
CA ARG A 189 -19.84 -21.50 -2.33
C ARG A 189 -21.28 -21.36 -1.80
N GLU A 190 -22.11 -20.58 -2.49
CA GLU A 190 -23.53 -20.39 -2.15
C GLU A 190 -24.31 -21.71 -2.19
N TYR A 191 -24.12 -22.52 -3.24
CA TYR A 191 -24.74 -23.84 -3.36
C TYR A 191 -24.35 -24.78 -2.21
N LEU A 192 -23.05 -24.85 -1.87
CA LEU A 192 -22.55 -25.64 -0.73
C LEU A 192 -23.13 -25.14 0.60
N GLN A 193 -23.20 -23.81 0.78
CA GLN A 193 -23.72 -23.18 1.99
C GLN A 193 -25.22 -23.43 2.17
N LYS A 194 -26.01 -23.41 1.08
CA LYS A 194 -27.43 -23.76 1.08
C LYS A 194 -27.65 -25.24 1.42
N LYS A 195 -26.91 -26.15 0.77
CA LYS A 195 -26.97 -27.61 1.02
C LYS A 195 -26.66 -27.95 2.49
N ASN A 196 -25.62 -27.33 3.06
CA ASN A 196 -25.24 -27.54 4.46
C ASN A 196 -26.22 -26.87 5.46
N GLY A 197 -26.87 -25.77 5.05
CA GLY A 197 -27.93 -25.11 5.81
C GLY A 197 -29.22 -25.94 5.92
N GLU A 198 -29.63 -26.58 4.82
CA GLU A 198 -30.81 -27.46 4.77
C GLU A 198 -30.63 -28.71 5.63
N GLN A 199 -29.47 -29.38 5.56
CA GLN A 199 -29.21 -30.57 6.39
C GLN A 199 -29.25 -30.27 7.90
N ASN A 200 -28.73 -29.12 8.34
CA ASN A 200 -28.81 -28.67 9.73
C ASN A 200 -30.25 -28.34 10.17
N HIS A 201 -31.08 -27.78 9.28
CA HIS A 201 -32.49 -27.52 9.58
C HIS A 201 -33.32 -28.81 9.69
N GLY A 202 -33.04 -29.83 8.87
CA GLY A 202 -33.68 -31.15 8.97
C GLY A 202 -33.44 -31.80 10.34
N HIS A 203 -32.18 -31.84 10.78
CA HIS A 203 -31.78 -32.49 12.05
C HIS A 203 -32.39 -31.81 13.29
N ARG A 204 -32.51 -30.46 13.30
CA ARG A 204 -33.20 -29.75 14.38
C ARG A 204 -34.70 -30.03 14.43
N ARG A 205 -35.36 -30.22 13.27
CA ARG A 205 -36.81 -30.55 13.19
C ARG A 205 -37.12 -31.99 13.61
N HIS A 206 -36.20 -32.95 13.42
CA HIS A 206 -36.39 -34.30 13.95
C HIS A 206 -36.16 -34.40 15.46
N ARG A 207 -35.13 -33.75 16.03
CA ARG A 207 -34.95 -33.72 17.50
C ARG A 207 -36.12 -33.09 18.27
N ARG A 208 -36.91 -32.20 17.65
CA ARG A 208 -38.14 -31.65 18.26
C ARG A 208 -39.39 -32.53 18.10
N ARG A 209 -39.40 -33.48 17.17
CA ARG A 209 -40.53 -34.41 16.97
C ARG A 209 -40.34 -35.76 17.65
N PHE A 210 -39.10 -36.20 17.85
CA PHE A 210 -38.78 -37.37 18.68
C PHE A 210 -38.43 -36.93 20.11
N ARG A 211 -39.41 -36.36 20.83
CA ARG A 211 -39.37 -36.26 22.29
C ARG A 211 -39.97 -37.56 22.80
N PRO A 212 -39.17 -38.60 23.16
CA PRO A 212 -39.73 -39.83 23.69
C PRO A 212 -40.54 -39.47 24.93
N TYR A 213 -41.67 -40.16 25.13
CA TYR A 213 -42.52 -39.97 26.30
C TYR A 213 -41.64 -39.98 27.55
N ALA A 214 -41.57 -38.83 28.22
CA ALA A 214 -40.86 -38.69 29.48
C ALA A 214 -41.64 -39.53 30.49
N ARG A 215 -41.16 -40.77 30.69
CA ARG A 215 -41.79 -41.78 31.53
C ARG A 215 -41.96 -41.20 32.92
N GLU A 216 -43.20 -40.87 33.28
CA GLU A 216 -43.56 -40.33 34.59
C GLU A 216 -43.14 -41.33 35.67
N ARG A 217 -42.01 -41.05 36.34
CA ARG A 217 -41.67 -41.67 37.61
C ARG A 217 -42.28 -40.83 38.71
N THR A 218 -43.58 -41.04 38.94
CA THR A 218 -44.22 -40.70 40.21
C THR A 218 -44.94 -41.96 40.71
N ARG A 219 -44.96 -42.14 42.03
CA ARG A 219 -45.32 -43.38 42.76
C ARG A 219 -44.22 -44.46 42.61
N SER A 220 -43.72 -45.08 43.69
CA SER A 220 -44.20 -45.11 45.08
C SER A 220 -43.13 -44.61 46.07
#